data_AF-A0A495ZA26-F1
#
_entry.id   AF-A0A495ZA26-F1
#
_cell.length_a   1.000
_cell.length_b   1.000
_cell.length_c   1.000
_cell.angle_alpha   90.00
_cell.angle_beta   90.00
_cell.angle_gamma   90.00
#
_symmetry.space_group_name_H-M   'P 1'
#
loop_
_entity.id
_entity.type
_entity.pdbx_description
1 polymer ?
#
loop_
_entity_poly.entity_id
_entity_poly.type
_entity_poly.pdbx_seq_one_letter_code
_entity_poly.pdbx_strand_id
1 'polypeptide(L)'
;MREIGNWREYFIEYLATDREAAIDYLQLTLEEYLTDDDLPFFLKCLRTFIASQGGVVEICKRTGIDTETLLNMLSNEDAAQLLDTFSTLLNALKQRLVIEDTHAKHLSL
;
A
#
# COMPACT_ATOMS: atom_id res chain seq x y z
N MET A 1 6.88 8.08 -29.43
CA MET A 1 7.21 7.98 -27.99
C MET A 1 6.21 8.85 -27.26
N ARG A 2 5.42 8.31 -26.32
CA ARG A 2 4.59 9.17 -25.47
C ARG A 2 5.54 10.01 -24.62
N GLU A 3 5.30 11.32 -24.52
CA GLU A 3 5.93 12.11 -23.46
C GLU A 3 5.41 11.53 -22.16
N ILE A 4 6.26 10.74 -21.50
CA ILE A 4 5.99 10.27 -20.16
C ILE A 4 6.04 11.55 -19.32
N GLY A 5 4.92 11.89 -18.70
CA GLY A 5 4.86 12.97 -17.72
C GLY A 5 5.83 12.69 -16.55
N ASN A 6 5.83 13.53 -15.53
CA ASN A 6 6.78 13.41 -14.41
C ASN A 6 6.98 11.95 -13.92
N TRP A 7 8.16 11.61 -13.40
CA TRP A 7 8.51 10.24 -12.94
C TRP A 7 7.42 9.54 -12.11
N ARG A 8 6.66 10.32 -11.32
CA ARG A 8 5.56 9.80 -10.51
C ARG A 8 4.40 9.27 -11.37
N GLU A 9 4.03 9.95 -12.45
CA GLU A 9 2.99 9.49 -13.37
C GLU A 9 3.40 8.18 -14.05
N TYR A 10 4.64 8.09 -14.52
CA TYR A 10 5.21 6.85 -15.05
C TYR A 10 5.09 5.71 -14.05
N PHE A 11 5.52 5.96 -12.81
CA PHE A 11 5.55 4.93 -11.79
C PHE A 11 4.14 4.47 -11.41
N ILE A 12 3.17 5.38 -11.34
CA ILE A 12 1.76 5.05 -11.15
C ILE A 12 1.23 4.18 -12.31
N GLU A 13 1.55 4.51 -13.57
CA GLU A 13 1.14 3.72 -14.74
C GLU A 13 1.79 2.32 -14.73
N TYR A 14 3.06 2.23 -14.34
CA TYR A 14 3.77 0.97 -14.16
C TYR A 14 3.08 0.07 -13.13
N LEU A 15 2.84 0.59 -11.91
CA LEU A 15 2.13 -0.17 -10.87
C LEU A 15 0.67 -0.48 -11.22
N ALA A 16 0.04 0.28 -12.12
CA ALA A 16 -1.32 0.01 -12.58
C ALA A 16 -1.38 -1.16 -13.58
N THR A 17 -0.29 -1.39 -14.31
CA THR A 17 -0.21 -2.41 -15.37
C THR A 17 0.45 -3.70 -14.89
N ASP A 18 1.34 -3.62 -13.91
CA ASP A 18 2.01 -4.77 -13.32
C ASP A 18 1.50 -5.02 -11.89
N ARG A 19 0.67 -6.07 -11.75
CA ARG A 19 0.07 -6.46 -10.47
C ARG A 19 1.12 -6.97 -9.48
N GLU A 20 2.13 -7.71 -9.93
CA GLU A 20 3.16 -8.28 -9.06
C GLU A 20 3.98 -7.13 -8.47
N ALA A 21 4.44 -6.21 -9.33
CA ALA A 21 5.16 -5.02 -8.90
C ALA A 21 4.34 -4.14 -7.93
N ALA A 22 3.03 -4.02 -8.12
CA ALA A 22 2.17 -3.28 -7.20
C ALA A 22 2.11 -3.89 -5.80
N ILE A 23 2.04 -5.23 -5.71
CA ILE A 23 2.03 -5.94 -4.43
C ILE A 23 3.41 -5.90 -3.77
N ASP A 24 4.47 -6.11 -4.54
CA ASP A 24 5.85 -6.02 -4.04
C ASP A 24 6.16 -4.61 -3.51
N TYR A 25 5.71 -3.57 -4.21
CA TYR A 25 5.82 -2.19 -3.75
C TYR A 25 5.09 -1.98 -2.41
N LEU A 26 3.85 -2.49 -2.30
CA LEU A 26 3.08 -2.37 -1.07
C LEU A 26 3.74 -3.10 0.09
N GLN A 27 4.25 -4.31 -0.15
CA GLN A 27 4.97 -5.10 0.84
C GLN A 27 6.26 -4.40 1.29
N LEU A 28 7.11 -3.98 0.35
CA LEU A 28 8.37 -3.31 0.66
C LEU A 28 8.15 -2.05 1.51
N THR A 29 7.16 -1.23 1.15
CA THR A 29 6.89 0.02 1.89
C THR A 29 6.36 -0.24 3.30
N LEU A 30 5.65 -1.35 3.52
CA LEU A 30 5.25 -1.79 4.86
C LEU A 30 6.46 -2.32 5.65
N GLU A 31 7.36 -3.07 5.01
CA GLU A 31 8.58 -3.58 5.66
C GLU A 31 9.51 -2.44 6.09
N GLU A 32 9.68 -1.41 5.24
CA GLU A 32 10.43 -0.20 5.57
C GLU A 32 9.81 0.50 6.79
N TYR A 33 8.49 0.75 6.77
CA TYR A 33 7.77 1.33 7.90
C TYR A 33 7.97 0.56 9.20
N LEU A 34 7.85 -0.77 9.17
CA LEU A 34 8.05 -1.60 10.36
C LEU A 34 9.51 -1.60 10.86
N THR A 35 10.46 -1.20 10.01
CA THR A 35 11.89 -1.13 10.33
C THR A 35 12.30 0.23 10.88
N ASP A 36 11.79 1.33 10.31
CA ASP A 36 12.22 2.70 10.62
C ASP A 36 11.18 3.55 11.38
N ASP A 37 9.95 3.05 11.54
CA ASP A 37 8.80 3.74 12.14
C ASP A 37 8.41 5.04 11.41
N ASP A 38 8.73 5.17 10.11
CA ASP A 38 8.38 6.34 9.28
C ASP A 38 6.96 6.19 8.69
N LEU A 39 5.96 6.39 9.54
CA LEU A 39 4.55 6.38 9.13
C LEU A 39 4.24 7.43 8.03
N PRO A 40 4.73 8.69 8.09
CA PRO A 40 4.51 9.65 7.01
C PRO A 40 4.99 9.16 5.64
N PHE A 41 6.16 8.51 5.58
CA PHE A 41 6.67 7.91 4.36
C PHE A 41 5.76 6.77 3.86
N PHE A 42 5.36 5.86 4.76
CA PHE A 42 4.42 4.79 4.43
C PHE A 42 3.12 5.31 3.85
N LEU A 43 2.48 6.29 4.48
CA LEU A 43 1.22 6.87 4.02
C LEU A 43 1.38 7.54 2.65
N LYS A 44 2.55 8.11 2.35
CA LYS A 44 2.84 8.66 1.01
C LYS A 44 2.95 7.55 -0.04
N CYS A 45 3.61 6.46 0.29
CA CYS A 45 3.72 5.29 -0.58
C CYS A 45 2.36 4.62 -0.81
N LEU A 46 1.56 4.45 0.25
CA LEU A 46 0.21 3.90 0.18
C LEU A 46 -0.72 4.74 -0.72
N ARG A 47 -0.64 6.08 -0.67
CA ARG A 47 -1.35 6.95 -1.62
C ARG A 47 -0.92 6.72 -3.07
N THR A 48 0.35 6.42 -3.30
CA THR A 48 0.89 6.10 -4.65
C THR A 48 0.34 4.77 -5.15
N PHE A 49 0.33 3.75 -4.29
CA PHE A 49 -0.32 2.48 -4.56
C PHE A 49 -1.82 2.66 -4.87
N ILE A 50 -2.57 3.38 -4.02
CA ILE A 50 -4.00 3.63 -4.24
C ILE A 50 -4.23 4.34 -5.58
N ALA A 51 -3.39 5.32 -5.94
CA ALA A 51 -3.48 6.00 -7.23
C ALA A 51 -3.28 5.03 -8.41
N SER A 52 -2.35 4.08 -8.32
CA SER A 52 -2.15 3.07 -9.38
C SER A 52 -3.30 2.08 -9.47
N GLN A 53 -4.03 1.85 -8.39
CA GLN A 53 -5.19 0.96 -8.35
C GLN A 53 -6.51 1.62 -8.84
N GLY A 54 -6.45 2.80 -9.45
CA GLY A 54 -7.63 3.56 -9.92
C GLY A 54 -8.10 4.64 -8.95
N GLY A 55 -7.34 4.90 -7.89
CA GLY A 55 -7.59 5.96 -6.91
C GLY A 55 -8.58 5.58 -5.81
N VAL A 56 -8.82 6.54 -4.91
CA VAL A 56 -9.68 6.38 -3.72
C VAL A 56 -11.07 5.88 -4.09
N VAL A 57 -11.69 6.45 -5.12
CA VAL A 57 -13.05 6.09 -5.56
C VAL A 57 -13.13 4.61 -5.96
N GLU A 58 -12.14 4.12 -6.70
CA GLU A 58 -12.12 2.73 -7.17
C GLU A 58 -11.84 1.77 -6.01
N ILE A 59 -10.91 2.13 -5.11
CA ILE A 59 -10.64 1.34 -3.90
C ILE A 59 -11.87 1.25 -3.00
N CYS A 60 -12.58 2.35 -2.74
CA CYS A 60 -13.81 2.35 -1.95
C CYS A 60 -14.87 1.42 -2.56
N LYS A 61 -15.04 1.43 -3.89
CA LYS A 61 -15.98 0.52 -4.58
C LYS A 61 -15.61 -0.95 -4.41
N ARG A 62 -14.31 -1.28 -4.47
CA ARG A 62 -13.81 -2.66 -4.35
C ARG A 62 -13.86 -3.20 -2.93
N THR A 63 -13.59 -2.33 -1.96
CA THR A 63 -13.43 -2.69 -0.54
C THR A 63 -14.71 -2.53 0.28
N GLY A 64 -15.62 -1.65 -0.15
CA GLY A 64 -16.75 -1.21 0.67
C GLY A 64 -16.38 -0.22 1.77
N ILE A 65 -15.10 0.17 1.89
CA ILE A 65 -14.65 1.23 2.81
C ILE A 65 -15.26 2.55 2.32
N ASP A 66 -15.88 3.31 3.21
CA ASP A 66 -16.38 4.63 2.85
C ASP A 66 -15.23 5.61 2.60
N THR A 67 -15.47 6.58 1.72
CA THR A 67 -14.46 7.54 1.29
C THR A 67 -13.87 8.34 2.45
N GLU A 68 -14.68 8.66 3.46
CA GLU A 68 -14.23 9.46 4.61
C GLU A 68 -13.26 8.66 5.48
N THR A 69 -13.60 7.42 5.83
CA THR A 69 -12.72 6.50 6.57
C THR A 69 -11.39 6.31 5.85
N LEU A 70 -11.41 6.07 4.52
CA LEU A 70 -10.17 5.88 3.77
C LEU A 70 -9.32 7.16 3.73
N LEU A 71 -9.93 8.33 3.53
CA LEU A 71 -9.20 9.61 3.51
C LEU A 71 -8.66 9.98 4.90
N ASN A 72 -9.42 9.70 5.96
CA ASN A 72 -8.98 9.88 7.34
C ASN A 72 -7.79 8.99 7.66
N MET A 73 -7.85 7.69 7.32
CA MET A 73 -6.72 6.78 7.47
C MET A 73 -5.47 7.27 6.72
N LEU A 74 -5.63 7.75 5.49
CA LEU A 74 -4.51 8.25 4.70
C LEU A 74 -3.92 9.54 5.25
N SER A 75 -4.73 10.38 5.91
CA SER A 75 -4.32 11.72 6.39
C SER A 75 -3.94 11.74 7.86
N ASN A 76 -4.27 10.69 8.61
CA ASN A 76 -3.97 10.59 10.02
C ASN A 76 -2.54 10.05 10.23
N GLU A 77 -1.69 10.87 10.81
CA GLU A 77 -0.32 10.50 11.20
C GLU A 77 -0.29 9.72 12.54
N ASP A 78 -1.45 9.29 13.04
CA ASP A 78 -1.62 8.34 14.14
C ASP A 78 -2.12 6.99 13.60
N ALA A 79 -1.38 5.93 13.90
CA ALA A 79 -1.62 4.57 13.41
C ALA A 79 -2.87 3.89 14.00
N ALA A 80 -3.59 4.52 14.94
CA ALA A 80 -4.69 3.88 15.67
C ALA A 80 -5.78 3.20 14.81
N GLN A 81 -6.05 3.70 13.60
CA GLN A 81 -7.04 3.13 12.66
C GLN A 81 -6.42 2.44 11.44
N LEU A 82 -5.09 2.43 11.36
CA LEU A 82 -4.36 1.98 10.18
C LEU A 82 -4.55 0.48 9.96
N LEU A 83 -4.37 -0.35 11.00
CA LEU A 83 -4.36 -1.80 10.87
C LEU A 83 -5.69 -2.37 10.34
N ASP A 84 -6.83 -1.91 10.85
CA ASP A 84 -8.15 -2.41 10.46
C ASP A 84 -8.48 -2.03 9.01
N THR A 85 -8.24 -0.77 8.66
CA THR A 85 -8.48 -0.25 7.32
C THR A 85 -7.54 -0.89 6.31
N PHE A 86 -6.27 -1.06 6.68
CA PHE A 86 -5.26 -1.70 5.86
C PHE A 86 -5.54 -3.20 5.66
N SER A 87 -5.99 -3.90 6.70
CA SER A 87 -6.42 -5.30 6.58
C SER A 87 -7.61 -5.45 5.63
N THR A 88 -8.57 -4.52 5.71
CA THR A 88 -9.73 -4.48 4.79
C THR A 88 -9.29 -4.24 3.34
N LEU A 89 -8.35 -3.31 3.13
CA LEU A 89 -7.75 -3.05 1.82
C LEU A 89 -7.07 -4.30 1.25
N LEU A 90 -6.20 -4.96 2.03
CA LEU A 90 -5.50 -6.17 1.62
C LEU A 90 -6.49 -7.29 1.26
N ASN A 91 -7.52 -7.50 2.06
CA ASN A 91 -8.55 -8.51 1.80
C ASN A 91 -9.24 -8.28 0.44
N ALA A 92 -9.58 -7.04 0.10
CA ALA A 92 -10.17 -6.71 -1.20
C ALA A 92 -9.22 -6.99 -2.38
N LEU A 93 -7.91 -6.87 -2.14
CA LEU A 93 -6.86 -7.20 -3.11
C LEU A 93 -6.53 -8.70 -3.15
N LYS A 94 -7.22 -9.52 -2.33
CA LYS A 94 -6.94 -10.95 -2.10
C LYS A 94 -5.56 -11.20 -1.48
N GLN A 95 -5.09 -10.25 -0.67
CA GLN A 95 -3.87 -10.32 0.12
C GLN A 95 -4.20 -10.36 1.62
N ARG A 96 -3.21 -10.69 2.45
CA ARG A 96 -3.36 -10.67 3.91
C ARG A 96 -2.02 -10.41 4.59
N LEU A 97 -2.06 -9.88 5.81
CA LEU A 97 -0.90 -9.87 6.69
C LEU A 97 -0.64 -11.29 7.21
N VAL A 98 0.64 -11.65 7.27
CA VAL A 98 1.12 -12.92 7.83
C VAL A 98 2.22 -12.61 8.82
N ILE A 99 2.19 -13.27 9.98
CA ILE A 99 3.28 -13.19 10.94
C ILE A 99 4.37 -14.16 10.45
N GLU A 100 5.54 -13.63 10.10
CA GLU A 100 6.73 -14.40 9.78
C GLU A 100 7.70 -14.38 10.98
N ASP A 101 8.30 -15.52 11.30
CA ASP A 101 9.38 -15.57 12.28
C ASP A 101 10.68 -15.06 11.65
N THR A 102 11.09 -13.86 12.05
CA THR A 102 12.32 -13.22 11.55
C THR A 102 13.60 -13.88 12.07
N HIS A 103 13.52 -14.71 13.11
CA HIS A 103 14.64 -15.48 13.65
C HIS A 103 14.86 -16.82 12.92
N ALA A 104 13.85 -17.33 12.20
CA ALA A 104 13.94 -18.63 11.50
C ALA A 104 14.80 -18.60 10.23
N LYS A 105 15.08 -17.42 9.66
CA LYS A 105 15.92 -17.26 8.44
C LYS A 105 17.40 -17.66 8.66
N HIS A 106 17.82 -17.96 9.89
CA HIS A 106 19.21 -18.32 10.21
C HIS A 106 19.50 -19.84 10.27
N LEU A 107 18.51 -20.71 10.06
CA LEU A 107 18.66 -22.18 10.18
C LEU A 107 18.60 -22.95 8.85
N SER A 108 18.82 -22.28 7.71
CA SER A 108 18.97 -22.94 6.41
C SER A 108 20.30 -22.58 5.77
N LEU A 109 21.37 -23.24 6.21
CA LEU A 109 22.64 -23.44 5.51
C LEU A 109 23.09 -24.89 5.69
#